data_AF-A0A9W9VZD0-F1
#
_entry.id   AF-A0A9W9VZD0-F1
#
_cell.length_a   1.000
_cell.length_b   1.000
_cell.length_c   1.000
_cell.angle_alpha   90.00
_cell.angle_beta   90.00
_cell.angle_gamma   90.00
#
_symmetry.space_group_name_H-M   'P 1'
#
loop_
_entity.id
_entity.type
_entity.pdbx_description
1 polymer ?
#
loop_
_entity_poly.entity_id
_entity_poly.type
_entity_poly.pdbx_seq_one_letter_code
_entity_poly.pdbx_strand_id
1 'polypeptide(L)'
;MKGSHLLGLQVGLLVIAGATTAIGQPATTSKTTTTTTTTPLLTTLFNAASNNENNAIISDIAALLQQTYSTTAPSSVESALSALQRQLSNGAPSIEDAAHGITKAGLIPPDIFKPIYPTKAPGDASYSLSEETLRSAIHIPQSFEYGQNNKTPIILVPGTAIPAGTTFTFNFGKLGTSHAVDPVWLNLPSASLSDAQVNAEFVAYAINYISTKSNQPIPILTWSQGGLNTQWALKFWPSTRSKVSDFIAISPDFHGTVIRTLVCPALSLLVCTPSLWQQGYNTSFIRTLRANDGDSAYVPTTIIYSTVDEIVQPQSGPFASALLSDVRGVGVTTAHLQTVCAGRVGGGFYTHEGVLYNPLAWVLALDAIAHDGPADLDRIDRDGVCGQMVAPELDLSDLLGTEALLVVAVLELALYTPHTIAEPPIMDYASS
;
A
#
# COMPACT_ATOMS: atom_id res chain seq x y z
N MET A 1 -7.18 -27.77 29.71
CA MET A 1 -6.45 -27.35 28.49
C MET A 1 -5.37 -26.35 28.90
N LYS A 2 -4.17 -26.82 29.27
CA LYS A 2 -3.03 -25.96 29.69
C LYS A 2 -1.71 -26.37 29.02
N GLY A 3 -1.74 -27.31 28.07
CA GLY A 3 -0.54 -27.90 27.46
C GLY A 3 -0.13 -27.32 26.10
N SER A 4 -1.03 -26.64 25.39
CA SER A 4 -0.79 -26.22 24.00
C SER A 4 -0.04 -24.89 23.86
N HIS A 5 -0.04 -24.05 24.92
CA HIS A 5 0.57 -22.72 24.88
C HIS A 5 2.10 -22.72 25.13
N LEU A 6 2.69 -23.83 25.59
CA LEU A 6 4.14 -23.90 25.84
C LEU A 6 4.97 -24.38 24.64
N LEU A 7 4.37 -25.03 23.64
CA LEU A 7 5.13 -25.58 22.51
C LEU A 7 5.58 -24.50 21.50
N GLY A 8 4.76 -23.46 21.30
CA GLY A 8 5.10 -22.35 20.39
C GLY A 8 6.25 -21.46 20.89
N LEU A 9 6.44 -21.38 22.22
CA LEU A 9 7.50 -20.57 22.82
C LEU A 9 8.89 -21.22 22.75
N GLN A 10 8.96 -22.55 22.61
CA GLN A 10 10.23 -23.29 22.60
C GLN A 10 10.92 -23.33 21.22
N VAL A 11 10.20 -23.05 20.14
CA VAL A 11 10.78 -23.08 18.78
C VAL A 11 11.49 -21.76 18.45
N GLY A 12 11.08 -20.65 19.05
CA GLY A 12 11.64 -19.31 18.77
C GLY A 12 13.06 -19.07 19.32
N LEU A 13 13.53 -19.86 20.29
CA LEU A 13 14.81 -19.60 20.97
C LEU A 13 16.05 -20.16 20.27
N LEU A 14 15.92 -20.97 19.21
CA LEU A 14 17.04 -21.70 18.61
C LEU A 14 17.65 -21.05 17.35
N VAL A 15 17.10 -19.94 16.85
CA VAL A 15 17.46 -19.38 15.53
C VAL A 15 18.46 -18.22 15.61
N ILE A 16 18.86 -17.78 16.81
CA ILE A 16 19.65 -16.55 17.04
C ILE A 16 21.14 -16.64 16.63
N ALA A 17 21.64 -17.78 16.13
CA ALA A 17 23.08 -18.04 16.09
C ALA A 17 23.83 -17.87 14.75
N GLY A 18 23.25 -17.32 13.67
CA GLY A 18 24.09 -17.18 12.47
C GLY A 18 23.52 -16.39 11.30
N ALA A 19 24.00 -15.15 11.12
CA ALA A 19 24.41 -14.61 9.83
C ALA A 19 24.98 -13.19 9.99
N THR A 20 26.28 -13.03 9.77
CA THR A 20 26.91 -11.71 9.53
C THR A 20 27.96 -11.82 8.42
N THR A 21 28.05 -10.73 7.62
CA THR A 21 29.12 -10.32 6.67
C THR A 21 29.01 -10.90 5.24
N ALA A 22 29.32 -10.19 4.14
CA ALA A 22 30.18 -9.03 3.91
C ALA A 22 29.83 -8.23 2.61
N ILE A 23 30.38 -7.02 2.50
CA ILE A 23 30.28 -6.02 1.40
C ILE A 23 31.54 -6.06 0.52
N GLY A 24 31.44 -5.73 -0.78
CA GLY A 24 32.57 -5.39 -1.65
C GLY A 24 32.19 -4.53 -2.87
N GLN A 25 32.92 -3.44 -3.11
CA GLN A 25 32.79 -2.48 -4.23
C GLN A 25 33.68 -2.85 -5.46
N PRO A 26 33.45 -2.24 -6.65
CA PRO A 26 34.11 -2.59 -7.92
C PRO A 26 35.22 -1.62 -8.39
N ALA A 27 35.96 -2.03 -9.43
CA ALA A 27 37.00 -1.27 -10.13
C ALA A 27 36.68 -1.01 -11.63
N THR A 28 37.38 -0.01 -12.19
CA THR A 28 37.30 0.73 -13.47
C THR A 28 37.78 -0.07 -14.74
N THR A 29 37.69 0.31 -16.04
CA THR A 29 37.94 1.56 -16.82
C THR A 29 37.54 1.45 -18.34
N SER A 30 37.32 2.62 -18.98
CA SER A 30 37.76 3.10 -20.35
C SER A 30 37.02 2.81 -21.70
N LYS A 31 36.36 3.87 -22.21
CA LYS A 31 36.35 4.58 -23.53
C LYS A 31 36.62 3.88 -24.89
N THR A 32 35.81 4.26 -25.89
CA THR A 32 36.23 4.58 -27.29
C THR A 32 35.26 5.59 -27.94
N THR A 33 35.77 6.48 -28.80
CA THR A 33 35.12 7.64 -29.44
C THR A 33 34.76 7.39 -30.91
N THR A 34 33.64 7.95 -31.42
CA THR A 34 33.50 8.29 -32.85
C THR A 34 32.62 9.53 -33.06
N THR A 35 33.11 10.46 -33.87
CA THR A 35 32.50 11.75 -34.25
C THR A 35 31.49 11.61 -35.39
N THR A 36 30.36 12.33 -35.33
CA THR A 36 29.54 12.68 -36.51
C THR A 36 28.84 14.03 -36.30
N THR A 37 28.69 14.75 -37.41
CA THR A 37 28.29 16.15 -37.58
C THR A 37 27.01 16.57 -36.84
N THR A 38 27.11 17.59 -35.98
CA THR A 38 25.98 18.18 -35.24
C THR A 38 25.47 19.47 -35.92
N THR A 39 24.14 19.61 -35.98
CA THR A 39 23.41 20.81 -36.45
C THR A 39 23.57 21.99 -35.48
N PRO A 40 23.36 23.26 -35.91
CA PRO A 40 23.60 24.46 -35.09
C PRO A 40 22.82 24.48 -33.75
N LEU A 41 21.67 23.83 -33.70
CA LEU A 41 20.84 23.66 -32.49
C LEU A 41 21.58 22.90 -31.38
N LEU A 42 22.22 21.78 -31.76
CA LEU A 42 22.98 20.92 -30.87
C LEU A 42 24.23 21.62 -30.35
N THR A 43 24.90 22.41 -31.20
CA THR A 43 26.06 23.23 -30.80
C THR A 43 25.65 24.29 -29.78
N THR A 44 24.47 24.89 -29.94
CA THR A 44 23.96 25.92 -29.02
C THR A 44 23.54 25.33 -27.67
N LEU A 45 22.92 24.16 -27.66
CA LEU A 45 22.59 23.40 -26.45
C LEU A 45 23.84 22.90 -25.72
N PHE A 46 24.86 22.43 -26.46
CA PHE A 46 26.16 22.04 -25.88
C PHE A 46 26.88 23.23 -25.23
N ASN A 47 26.89 24.39 -25.90
CA ASN A 47 27.53 25.60 -25.38
C ASN A 47 26.77 26.20 -24.18
N ALA A 48 25.44 26.05 -24.12
CA ALA A 48 24.65 26.44 -22.95
C ALA A 48 24.88 25.50 -21.76
N ALA A 49 25.03 24.20 -22.00
CA ALA A 49 25.31 23.20 -20.98
C ALA A 49 26.73 23.32 -20.42
N SER A 50 27.74 23.67 -21.22
CA SER A 50 29.13 23.78 -20.74
C SER A 50 29.39 24.96 -19.79
N ASN A 51 28.43 25.88 -19.64
CA ASN A 51 28.56 27.09 -18.83
C ASN A 51 28.01 26.93 -17.40
N ASN A 52 27.53 25.75 -17.00
CA ASN A 52 26.94 25.50 -15.69
C ASN A 52 27.58 24.28 -15.01
N GLU A 53 27.98 24.40 -13.75
CA GLU A 53 28.81 23.41 -13.01
C GLU A 53 28.11 22.09 -12.62
N ASN A 54 26.93 21.75 -13.16
CA ASN A 54 26.17 20.54 -12.78
C ASN A 54 26.00 19.55 -13.96
N ASN A 55 27.10 18.99 -14.43
CA ASN A 55 27.23 18.47 -15.80
C ASN A 55 26.97 16.98 -16.07
N ALA A 56 26.54 16.15 -15.11
CA ALA A 56 26.30 14.72 -15.41
C ALA A 56 24.89 14.46 -15.97
N ILE A 57 23.85 14.97 -15.30
CA ILE A 57 22.44 14.64 -15.64
C ILE A 57 21.98 15.35 -16.93
N ILE A 58 22.45 16.57 -17.16
CA ILE A 58 22.07 17.36 -18.36
C ILE A 58 22.71 16.76 -19.62
N SER A 59 23.93 16.21 -19.52
CA SER A 59 24.59 15.47 -20.59
C SER A 59 23.81 14.21 -20.98
N ASP A 60 23.32 13.47 -19.98
CA ASP A 60 22.55 12.24 -20.22
C ASP A 60 21.17 12.52 -20.82
N ILE A 61 20.49 13.58 -20.38
CA ILE A 61 19.22 14.04 -20.97
C ILE A 61 19.44 14.49 -22.42
N ALA A 62 20.53 15.21 -22.71
CA ALA A 62 20.86 15.63 -24.08
C ALA A 62 21.17 14.44 -25.00
N ALA A 63 21.88 13.42 -24.49
CA ALA A 63 22.13 12.18 -25.22
C ALA A 63 20.84 11.40 -25.51
N LEU A 64 19.91 11.35 -24.55
CA LEU A 64 18.61 10.70 -24.68
C LEU A 64 17.72 11.40 -25.73
N LEU A 65 17.76 12.73 -25.76
CA LEU A 65 17.05 13.54 -26.76
C LEU A 65 17.64 13.34 -28.17
N GLN A 66 18.95 13.20 -28.28
CA GLN A 66 19.64 12.93 -29.55
C GLN A 66 19.33 11.54 -30.11
N GLN A 67 19.17 10.55 -29.22
CA GLN A 67 18.76 9.19 -29.57
C GLN A 67 17.31 9.16 -30.07
N THR A 68 16.42 9.95 -29.46
CA THR A 68 15.00 10.03 -29.80
C THR A 68 14.73 10.80 -31.12
N TYR A 69 15.57 11.79 -31.45
CA TYR A 69 15.43 12.60 -32.67
C TYR A 69 15.74 11.81 -33.96
N SER A 70 16.40 10.67 -33.86
CA SER A 70 16.78 9.83 -35.00
C SER A 70 15.64 8.96 -35.54
N THR A 71 14.49 8.92 -34.86
CA THR A 71 13.31 8.15 -35.25
C THR A 71 12.11 9.06 -35.44
N THR A 72 11.91 9.53 -36.67
CA THR A 72 10.67 10.10 -37.25
C THR A 72 9.67 10.69 -36.25
N ALA A 73 9.82 11.96 -35.91
CA ALA A 73 8.84 12.68 -35.09
C ALA A 73 7.76 13.36 -35.98
N PRO A 74 6.46 13.31 -35.63
CA PRO A 74 5.41 14.05 -36.32
C PRO A 74 5.54 15.57 -36.10
N SER A 75 5.01 16.38 -37.02
CA SER A 75 5.11 17.85 -37.05
C SER A 75 4.62 18.58 -35.78
N SER A 76 3.80 17.92 -34.96
CA SER A 76 3.37 18.39 -33.64
C SER A 76 4.48 18.36 -32.59
N VAL A 77 5.39 17.38 -32.65
CA VAL A 77 6.55 17.26 -31.75
C VAL A 77 7.60 18.32 -32.08
N GLU A 78 7.81 18.61 -33.36
CA GLU A 78 8.72 19.67 -33.81
C GLU A 78 8.21 21.07 -33.43
N SER A 79 6.89 21.26 -33.51
CA SER A 79 6.23 22.48 -33.04
C SER A 79 6.30 22.62 -31.51
N ALA A 80 6.18 21.52 -30.78
CA ALA A 80 6.31 21.46 -29.33
C ALA A 80 7.76 21.77 -28.88
N LEU A 81 8.76 21.20 -29.54
CA LEU A 81 10.18 21.48 -29.29
C LEU A 81 10.51 22.94 -29.58
N SER A 82 9.96 23.50 -30.66
CA SER A 82 10.12 24.92 -31.01
C SER A 82 9.46 25.87 -30.00
N ALA A 83 8.39 25.43 -29.32
CA ALA A 83 7.78 26.17 -28.22
C ALA A 83 8.63 26.08 -26.93
N LEU A 84 9.15 24.89 -26.62
CA LEU A 84 10.08 24.66 -25.51
C LEU A 84 11.35 25.50 -25.67
N GLN A 85 11.91 25.54 -26.88
CA GLN A 85 13.10 26.30 -27.21
C GLN A 85 12.89 27.80 -27.08
N ARG A 86 11.72 28.32 -27.48
CA ARG A 86 11.39 29.75 -27.26
C ARG A 86 11.28 30.10 -25.78
N GLN A 87 10.73 29.22 -24.96
CA GLN A 87 10.60 29.42 -23.51
C GLN A 87 11.97 29.38 -22.80
N LEU A 88 12.80 28.40 -23.12
CA LEU A 88 14.16 28.27 -22.57
C LEU A 88 15.10 29.40 -23.03
N SER A 89 14.94 29.87 -24.28
CA SER A 89 15.73 30.99 -24.82
C SER A 89 15.35 32.36 -24.25
N ASN A 90 14.14 32.48 -23.69
CA ASN A 90 13.64 33.70 -23.06
C ASN A 90 13.92 33.75 -21.55
N GLY A 91 14.65 32.75 -20.99
CA GLY A 91 15.01 32.72 -19.58
C GLY A 91 13.79 32.54 -18.67
N ALA A 92 13.08 31.42 -18.78
CA ALA A 92 12.03 31.06 -17.82
C ALA A 92 12.62 31.07 -16.39
N PRO A 93 12.06 31.86 -15.45
CA PRO A 93 12.70 32.13 -14.17
C PRO A 93 12.65 30.95 -13.19
N SER A 94 11.89 29.89 -13.50
CA SER A 94 11.83 28.66 -12.68
C SER A 94 11.37 27.42 -13.48
N ILE A 95 11.61 26.23 -12.92
CA ILE A 95 11.10 24.94 -13.44
C ILE A 95 9.55 24.92 -13.45
N GLU A 96 8.91 25.63 -12.52
CA GLU A 96 7.44 25.72 -12.42
C GLU A 96 6.83 26.52 -13.58
N ASP A 97 7.47 27.61 -14.01
CA ASP A 97 7.03 28.40 -15.16
C ASP A 97 7.13 27.60 -16.46
N ALA A 98 8.19 26.78 -16.58
CA ALA A 98 8.36 25.87 -17.71
C ALA A 98 7.27 24.79 -17.73
N ALA A 99 6.95 24.19 -16.58
CA ALA A 99 5.86 23.22 -16.43
C ALA A 99 4.49 23.82 -16.79
N HIS A 100 4.20 25.05 -16.34
CA HIS A 100 2.98 25.77 -16.70
C HIS A 100 2.90 26.09 -18.19
N GLY A 101 4.01 26.47 -18.82
CA GLY A 101 4.08 26.71 -20.26
C GLY A 101 3.77 25.48 -21.10
N ILE A 102 4.28 24.31 -20.70
CA ILE A 102 4.07 23.02 -21.37
C ILE A 102 2.62 22.55 -21.20
N THR A 103 2.03 22.75 -20.01
CA THR A 103 0.61 22.47 -19.73
C THR A 103 -0.32 23.34 -20.57
N LYS A 104 -0.06 24.64 -20.62
CA LYS A 104 -0.86 25.61 -21.39
C LYS A 104 -0.81 25.35 -22.91
N ALA A 105 0.29 24.76 -23.37
CA ALA A 105 0.45 24.33 -24.76
C ALA A 105 -0.27 23.00 -25.08
N GLY A 106 -0.93 22.35 -24.10
CA GLY A 106 -1.65 21.10 -24.28
C GLY A 106 -0.76 19.87 -24.49
N LEU A 107 0.52 19.97 -24.11
CA LEU A 107 1.51 18.91 -24.33
C LEU A 107 1.46 17.83 -23.23
N ILE A 108 0.93 18.17 -22.06
CA ILE A 108 0.65 17.26 -20.94
C ILE A 108 -0.67 17.66 -20.26
N PRO A 109 -1.41 16.68 -19.68
CA PRO A 109 -2.67 16.95 -18.98
C PRO A 109 -2.48 17.95 -17.81
N PRO A 110 -3.44 18.88 -17.58
CA PRO A 110 -3.32 19.93 -16.55
C PRO A 110 -3.27 19.44 -15.11
N ASP A 111 -3.61 18.18 -14.90
CA ASP A 111 -3.60 17.42 -13.66
C ASP A 111 -2.25 16.75 -13.36
N ILE A 112 -1.31 16.69 -14.31
CA ILE A 112 0.02 16.09 -14.10
C ILE A 112 0.88 16.86 -13.08
N PHE A 113 0.54 18.14 -12.84
CA PHE A 113 1.22 19.03 -11.89
C PHE A 113 0.40 19.36 -10.65
N LYS A 114 -0.78 18.75 -10.43
CA LYS A 114 -1.46 18.96 -9.16
C LYS A 114 -0.61 18.31 -8.06
N PRO A 115 -0.01 19.09 -7.15
CA PRO A 115 0.84 18.52 -6.13
C PRO A 115 -0.02 17.62 -5.24
N ILE A 116 0.42 16.39 -5.00
CA ILE A 116 -0.20 15.49 -4.02
C ILE A 116 0.33 15.73 -2.59
N TYR A 117 1.35 16.57 -2.47
CA TYR A 117 2.07 16.94 -1.25
C TYR A 117 2.46 18.43 -1.31
N PRO A 118 2.40 19.21 -0.20
CA PRO A 118 2.04 18.79 1.17
C PRO A 118 0.55 18.55 1.37
N THR A 119 -0.30 19.01 0.45
CA THR A 119 -1.75 18.87 0.53
C THR A 119 -2.31 18.66 -0.88
N LYS A 120 -3.10 17.60 -1.08
CA LYS A 120 -3.73 17.34 -2.38
C LYS A 120 -5.03 18.12 -2.57
N ALA A 121 -5.85 18.19 -1.53
CA ALA A 121 -7.08 18.98 -1.54
C ALA A 121 -7.30 19.71 -0.20
N PRO A 122 -7.98 20.87 -0.20
CA PRO A 122 -8.45 21.48 1.04
C PRO A 122 -9.26 20.48 1.88
N GLY A 123 -8.92 20.37 3.16
CA GLY A 123 -9.57 19.43 4.09
C GLY A 123 -8.81 18.11 4.30
N ASP A 124 -7.75 17.84 3.54
CA ASP A 124 -6.79 16.81 3.91
C ASP A 124 -6.00 17.22 5.16
N ALA A 125 -5.75 16.27 6.05
CA ALA A 125 -4.82 16.44 7.15
C ALA A 125 -3.41 16.74 6.63
N SER A 126 -2.62 17.46 7.44
CA SER A 126 -1.21 17.70 7.13
C SER A 126 -0.41 16.43 7.41
N TYR A 127 0.48 16.06 6.48
CA TYR A 127 1.48 15.02 6.73
C TYR A 127 2.50 15.51 7.76
N SER A 128 2.85 14.64 8.71
CA SER A 128 3.95 14.88 9.66
C SER A 128 5.30 14.42 9.09
N LEU A 129 5.28 13.55 8.08
CA LEU A 129 6.46 13.00 7.42
C LEU A 129 6.81 13.74 6.12
N SER A 130 8.08 13.68 5.73
CA SER A 130 8.52 14.21 4.43
C SER A 130 7.98 13.36 3.27
N GLU A 131 7.80 14.00 2.11
CA GLU A 131 7.37 13.28 0.89
C GLU A 131 8.34 12.14 0.53
N GLU A 132 9.65 12.36 0.69
CA GLU A 132 10.66 11.34 0.40
C GLU A 132 10.48 10.11 1.29
N THR A 133 10.27 10.32 2.60
CA THR A 133 9.97 9.25 3.55
C THR A 133 8.71 8.49 3.15
N LEU A 134 7.60 9.20 2.89
CA LEU A 134 6.33 8.58 2.51
C LEU A 134 6.45 7.75 1.23
N ARG A 135 7.12 8.31 0.20
CA ARG A 135 7.30 7.64 -1.10
C ARG A 135 8.20 6.41 -1.00
N SER A 136 9.23 6.45 -0.15
CA SER A 136 10.19 5.34 0.00
C SER A 136 9.57 4.04 0.54
N ALA A 137 8.41 4.10 1.20
CA ALA A 137 7.70 2.93 1.69
C ALA A 137 7.00 2.14 0.56
N ILE A 138 6.79 2.75 -0.60
CA ILE A 138 6.09 2.15 -1.73
C ILE A 138 7.06 1.25 -2.50
N HIS A 139 6.87 -0.06 -2.41
CA HIS A 139 7.55 -0.98 -3.31
C HIS A 139 6.77 -1.12 -4.61
N ILE A 140 7.37 -0.65 -5.70
CA ILE A 140 6.83 -0.76 -7.06
C ILE A 140 7.67 -1.81 -7.80
N PRO A 141 7.10 -2.98 -8.14
CA PRO A 141 7.81 -3.97 -8.94
C PRO A 141 8.25 -3.39 -10.28
N GLN A 142 9.38 -3.86 -10.82
CA GLN A 142 9.90 -3.40 -12.11
C GLN A 142 8.92 -3.63 -13.27
N SER A 143 8.04 -4.63 -13.14
CA SER A 143 7.01 -4.97 -14.12
C SER A 143 5.75 -4.11 -14.03
N PHE A 144 5.67 -3.18 -13.07
CA PHE A 144 4.48 -2.36 -12.87
C PHE A 144 4.39 -1.27 -13.94
N GLU A 145 3.31 -1.29 -14.73
CA GLU A 145 3.16 -0.38 -15.88
C GLU A 145 2.12 0.71 -15.67
N TYR A 146 1.77 1.01 -14.41
CA TYR A 146 0.89 2.13 -14.08
C TYR A 146 -0.47 2.08 -14.83
N GLY A 147 -1.03 0.89 -15.04
CA GLY A 147 -2.29 0.71 -15.76
C GLY A 147 -2.19 0.76 -17.29
N GLN A 148 -0.98 0.85 -17.87
CA GLN A 148 -0.78 0.89 -19.32
C GLN A 148 -0.79 -0.51 -19.99
N ASN A 149 -0.72 -1.57 -19.18
CA ASN A 149 -0.68 -2.98 -19.62
C ASN A 149 -2.02 -3.72 -19.52
N ASN A 150 -3.14 -2.99 -19.44
CA ASN A 150 -4.48 -3.55 -19.16
C ASN A 150 -4.57 -4.35 -17.84
N LYS A 151 -3.65 -4.15 -16.90
CA LYS A 151 -3.76 -4.68 -15.54
C LYS A 151 -4.24 -3.60 -14.59
N THR A 152 -5.11 -3.95 -13.65
CA THR A 152 -5.60 -3.04 -12.61
C THR A 152 -4.53 -2.86 -11.53
N PRO A 153 -3.96 -1.66 -11.33
CA PRO A 153 -3.05 -1.38 -10.24
C PRO A 153 -3.75 -1.56 -8.89
N ILE A 154 -3.12 -2.26 -7.95
CA ILE A 154 -3.66 -2.46 -6.60
C ILE A 154 -2.59 -2.16 -5.55
N ILE A 155 -2.96 -1.48 -4.47
CA ILE A 155 -2.08 -1.31 -3.30
C ILE A 155 -2.37 -2.41 -2.29
N LEU A 156 -1.32 -3.12 -1.86
CA LEU A 156 -1.36 -4.09 -0.77
C LEU A 156 -0.81 -3.47 0.52
N VAL A 157 -1.65 -3.39 1.56
CA VAL A 157 -1.31 -2.77 2.86
C VAL A 157 -1.14 -3.84 3.94
N PRO A 158 0.03 -3.90 4.61
CA PRO A 158 0.35 -4.97 5.55
C PRO A 158 -0.41 -4.85 6.87
N GLY A 159 -0.35 -5.94 7.63
CA GLY A 159 -0.80 -6.01 9.01
C GLY A 159 0.23 -5.56 10.04
N THR A 160 -0.07 -5.85 11.30
CA THR A 160 0.80 -5.58 12.44
C THR A 160 2.04 -6.49 12.43
N ALA A 161 3.20 -5.90 12.71
CA ALA A 161 4.48 -6.59 12.95
C ALA A 161 5.04 -7.39 11.76
N ILE A 162 4.49 -7.28 10.56
CA ILE A 162 4.96 -8.07 9.42
C ILE A 162 5.09 -7.17 8.18
N PRO A 163 6.28 -7.06 7.57
CA PRO A 163 6.46 -6.30 6.34
C PRO A 163 5.58 -6.80 5.18
N ALA A 164 5.15 -5.88 4.31
CA ALA A 164 4.23 -6.23 3.22
C ALA A 164 4.84 -7.18 2.19
N GLY A 165 6.11 -6.98 1.82
CA GLY A 165 6.78 -7.89 0.90
C GLY A 165 6.75 -9.34 1.40
N THR A 166 7.04 -9.57 2.67
CA THR A 166 6.98 -10.90 3.29
C THR A 166 5.55 -11.43 3.39
N THR A 167 4.60 -10.57 3.81
CA THR A 167 3.17 -10.93 3.93
C THR A 167 2.61 -11.43 2.61
N PHE A 168 2.76 -10.64 1.54
CA PHE A 168 2.01 -10.86 0.31
C PHE A 168 2.71 -11.80 -0.69
N THR A 169 3.99 -12.14 -0.48
CA THR A 169 4.72 -13.10 -1.31
C THR A 169 4.02 -14.47 -1.36
N PHE A 170 3.36 -14.87 -0.27
CA PHE A 170 2.71 -16.18 -0.13
C PHE A 170 1.20 -16.15 -0.41
N ASN A 171 0.65 -15.03 -0.89
CA ASN A 171 -0.79 -14.89 -1.11
C ASN A 171 -1.10 -13.81 -2.16
N PHE A 172 -1.76 -12.71 -1.79
CA PHE A 172 -2.34 -11.73 -2.73
C PHE A 172 -1.30 -11.00 -3.60
N GLY A 173 -0.01 -11.07 -3.28
CA GLY A 173 1.05 -10.64 -4.20
C GLY A 173 1.07 -11.44 -5.51
N LYS A 174 0.54 -12.67 -5.50
CA LYS A 174 0.41 -13.55 -6.68
C LYS A 174 -0.77 -13.21 -7.59
N LEU A 175 -1.62 -12.23 -7.22
CA LEU A 175 -2.69 -11.74 -8.10
C LEU A 175 -2.14 -11.33 -9.47
N GLY A 176 -0.97 -10.69 -9.52
CA GLY A 176 -0.39 -10.25 -10.79
C GLY A 176 0.24 -11.33 -11.67
N THR A 177 0.39 -12.55 -11.13
CA THR A 177 0.85 -13.73 -11.87
C THR A 177 -0.32 -14.49 -12.52
N SER A 178 -1.48 -14.47 -11.89
CA SER A 178 -2.65 -15.28 -12.25
C SER A 178 -3.79 -14.47 -12.88
N HIS A 179 -3.82 -13.14 -12.65
CA HIS A 179 -4.92 -12.27 -13.06
C HIS A 179 -4.41 -10.95 -13.66
N ALA A 180 -5.31 -10.19 -14.29
CA ALA A 180 -5.03 -8.87 -14.86
C ALA A 180 -4.95 -7.78 -13.78
N VAL A 181 -4.05 -7.99 -12.81
CA VAL A 181 -3.84 -7.13 -11.63
C VAL A 181 -2.36 -6.78 -11.53
N ASP A 182 -2.03 -5.56 -11.11
CA ASP A 182 -0.65 -5.08 -10.99
C ASP A 182 -0.37 -4.62 -9.55
N PRO A 183 0.10 -5.52 -8.67
CA PRO A 183 0.26 -5.21 -7.26
C PRO A 183 1.50 -4.38 -6.97
N VAL A 184 1.31 -3.33 -6.18
CA VAL A 184 2.36 -2.65 -5.40
C VAL A 184 2.08 -2.86 -3.92
N TRP A 185 3.10 -2.80 -3.07
CA TRP A 185 2.90 -3.00 -1.64
C TRP A 185 3.62 -1.97 -0.78
N LEU A 186 3.07 -1.70 0.40
CA LEU A 186 3.59 -0.71 1.33
C LEU A 186 4.42 -1.36 2.43
N ASN A 187 5.74 -1.19 2.37
CA ASN A 187 6.62 -1.56 3.46
C ASN A 187 6.62 -0.44 4.51
N LEU A 188 5.60 -0.44 5.37
CA LEU A 188 5.48 0.52 6.46
C LEU A 188 6.69 0.40 7.40
N PRO A 189 7.36 1.51 7.78
CA PRO A 189 8.49 1.48 8.68
C PRO A 189 8.16 0.77 10.01
N SER A 190 9.15 0.07 10.56
CA SER A 190 8.99 -0.75 11.77
C SER A 190 7.83 -1.75 11.67
N ALA A 191 7.53 -2.24 10.47
CA ALA A 191 6.51 -3.26 10.22
C ALA A 191 5.14 -2.92 10.86
N SER A 192 4.69 -1.67 10.73
CA SER A 192 3.40 -1.20 11.28
C SER A 192 3.31 -1.21 12.81
N LEU A 193 4.45 -1.23 13.52
CA LEU A 193 4.49 -1.24 15.00
C LEU A 193 4.44 0.16 15.63
N SER A 194 4.81 1.19 14.86
CA SER A 194 4.73 2.59 15.26
C SER A 194 3.29 3.11 15.28
N ASP A 195 3.09 4.36 15.70
CA ASP A 195 1.77 4.99 15.79
C ASP A 195 0.94 4.78 14.51
N ALA A 196 -0.23 4.16 14.64
CA ALA A 196 -1.13 3.84 13.53
C ALA A 196 -1.60 5.11 12.77
N GLN A 197 -1.62 6.27 13.43
CA GLN A 197 -1.91 7.56 12.78
C GLN A 197 -0.81 7.95 11.79
N VAL A 198 0.45 7.65 12.12
CA VAL A 198 1.61 7.84 11.23
C VAL A 198 1.62 6.75 10.14
N ASN A 199 1.29 5.50 10.48
CA ASN A 199 1.17 4.42 9.49
C ASN A 199 0.12 4.76 8.40
N ALA A 200 -0.98 5.41 8.79
CA ALA A 200 -2.01 5.87 7.88
C ALA A 200 -1.54 6.97 6.90
N GLU A 201 -0.55 7.78 7.25
CA GLU A 201 0.03 8.78 6.35
C GLU A 201 0.66 8.13 5.10
N PHE A 202 1.38 7.02 5.29
CA PHE A 202 1.94 6.24 4.18
C PHE A 202 0.84 5.71 3.25
N VAL A 203 -0.27 5.23 3.82
CA VAL A 203 -1.41 4.75 3.03
C VAL A 203 -2.06 5.90 2.26
N ALA A 204 -2.35 7.03 2.91
CA ALA A 204 -2.93 8.20 2.26
C ALA A 204 -2.06 8.72 1.11
N TYR A 205 -0.75 8.80 1.33
CA TYR A 205 0.21 9.21 0.31
C TYR A 205 0.25 8.21 -0.84
N ALA A 206 0.34 6.91 -0.56
CA ALA A 206 0.42 5.86 -1.57
C ALA A 206 -0.82 5.82 -2.48
N ILE A 207 -2.03 5.94 -1.90
CA ILE A 207 -3.28 6.03 -2.66
C ILE A 207 -3.20 7.17 -3.66
N ASN A 208 -2.84 8.35 -3.17
CA ASN A 208 -2.76 9.54 -3.99
C ASN A 208 -1.65 9.45 -5.04
N TYR A 209 -0.50 8.88 -4.69
CA TYR A 209 0.64 8.70 -5.58
C TYR A 209 0.34 7.71 -6.71
N ILE A 210 -0.04 6.48 -6.37
CA ILE A 210 -0.27 5.41 -7.35
C ILE A 210 -1.46 5.75 -8.24
N SER A 211 -2.59 6.19 -7.68
CA SER A 211 -3.75 6.59 -8.48
C SER A 211 -3.43 7.73 -9.46
N THR A 212 -2.62 8.72 -9.05
CA THR A 212 -2.23 9.83 -9.93
C THR A 212 -1.27 9.36 -11.02
N LYS A 213 -0.31 8.49 -10.69
CA LYS A 213 0.63 7.94 -11.67
C LYS A 213 -0.03 6.98 -12.65
N SER A 214 -1.04 6.25 -12.21
CA SER A 214 -1.85 5.35 -13.03
C SER A 214 -3.03 6.05 -13.72
N ASN A 215 -3.26 7.33 -13.43
CA ASN A 215 -4.36 8.13 -13.96
C ASN A 215 -5.76 7.48 -13.82
N GLN A 216 -5.97 6.74 -12.73
CA GLN A 216 -7.25 6.07 -12.46
C GLN A 216 -7.43 5.80 -10.96
N PRO A 217 -8.66 5.72 -10.44
CA PRO A 217 -8.91 5.13 -9.13
C PRO A 217 -8.39 3.69 -9.09
N ILE A 218 -7.94 3.25 -7.93
CA ILE A 218 -7.31 1.95 -7.75
C ILE A 218 -7.96 1.18 -6.59
N PRO A 219 -8.07 -0.14 -6.66
CA PRO A 219 -8.39 -0.94 -5.49
C PRO A 219 -7.25 -0.91 -4.47
N ILE A 220 -7.61 -1.16 -3.21
CA ILE A 220 -6.69 -1.40 -2.10
C ILE A 220 -7.08 -2.72 -1.46
N LEU A 221 -6.11 -3.60 -1.24
CA LEU A 221 -6.28 -4.78 -0.42
C LEU A 221 -5.44 -4.64 0.84
N THR A 222 -6.05 -4.90 1.99
CA THR A 222 -5.38 -4.78 3.28
C THR A 222 -5.49 -6.07 4.08
N TRP A 223 -4.59 -6.23 5.03
CA TRP A 223 -4.68 -7.27 6.04
C TRP A 223 -4.55 -6.69 7.44
N SER A 224 -5.34 -7.17 8.41
CA SER A 224 -5.20 -6.82 9.83
C SER A 224 -5.28 -5.31 10.05
N GLN A 225 -4.34 -4.72 10.80
CA GLN A 225 -4.17 -3.28 11.01
C GLN A 225 -4.10 -2.46 9.71
N GLY A 226 -3.72 -3.05 8.57
CA GLY A 226 -3.80 -2.38 7.28
C GLY A 226 -5.21 -1.84 6.99
N GLY A 227 -6.25 -2.51 7.51
CA GLY A 227 -7.62 -2.01 7.51
C GLY A 227 -7.79 -0.71 8.30
N LEU A 228 -7.30 -0.67 9.55
CA LEU A 228 -7.31 0.54 10.38
C LEU A 228 -6.55 1.70 9.73
N ASN A 229 -5.35 1.43 9.21
CA ASN A 229 -4.51 2.42 8.56
C ASN A 229 -5.20 3.02 7.32
N THR A 230 -5.88 2.17 6.54
CA THR A 230 -6.63 2.61 5.35
C THR A 230 -7.90 3.37 5.72
N GLN A 231 -8.67 2.90 6.70
CA GLN A 231 -9.87 3.61 7.15
C GLN A 231 -9.53 4.98 7.76
N TRP A 232 -8.43 5.08 8.50
CA TRP A 232 -7.91 6.34 9.02
C TRP A 232 -7.48 7.28 7.88
N ALA A 233 -6.75 6.76 6.89
CA ALA A 233 -6.36 7.52 5.69
C ALA A 233 -7.59 8.07 4.94
N LEU A 234 -8.60 7.23 4.69
CA LEU A 234 -9.85 7.63 4.04
C LEU A 234 -10.62 8.68 4.86
N LYS A 235 -10.58 8.59 6.18
CA LYS A 235 -11.22 9.56 7.08
C LYS A 235 -10.56 10.93 7.02
N PHE A 236 -9.24 11.00 7.24
CA PHE A 236 -8.52 12.24 7.49
C PHE A 236 -7.81 12.84 6.26
N TRP A 237 -7.68 12.09 5.17
CA TRP A 237 -7.30 12.61 3.85
C TRP A 237 -8.44 12.39 2.85
N PRO A 238 -9.54 13.16 2.90
CA PRO A 238 -10.71 12.94 2.05
C PRO A 238 -10.42 12.90 0.55
N SER A 239 -9.32 13.51 0.09
CA SER A 239 -8.90 13.45 -1.32
C SER A 239 -8.65 12.02 -1.82
N THR A 240 -8.29 11.09 -0.92
CA THR A 240 -8.07 9.67 -1.20
C THR A 240 -9.35 8.95 -1.64
N ARG A 241 -10.53 9.36 -1.14
CA ARG A 241 -11.81 8.66 -1.40
C ARG A 241 -12.14 8.59 -2.89
N SER A 242 -11.83 9.64 -3.65
CA SER A 242 -12.02 9.70 -5.11
C SER A 242 -10.98 8.93 -5.93
N LYS A 243 -10.00 8.33 -5.24
CA LYS A 243 -8.84 7.65 -5.81
C LYS A 243 -8.83 6.16 -5.48
N VAL A 244 -9.78 5.71 -4.70
CA VAL A 244 -9.99 4.30 -4.36
C VAL A 244 -11.27 3.84 -5.04
N SER A 245 -11.16 2.81 -5.88
CA SER A 245 -12.35 2.16 -6.45
C SER A 245 -12.98 1.23 -5.43
N ASP A 246 -12.14 0.41 -4.78
CA ASP A 246 -12.56 -0.60 -3.80
C ASP A 246 -11.56 -0.72 -2.65
N PHE A 247 -12.10 -0.95 -1.46
CA PHE A 247 -11.35 -1.28 -0.25
C PHE A 247 -11.67 -2.73 0.18
N ILE A 248 -10.74 -3.64 -0.08
CA ILE A 248 -10.83 -5.06 0.26
C ILE A 248 -10.07 -5.29 1.55
N ALA A 249 -10.77 -5.55 2.64
CA ALA A 249 -10.21 -5.68 3.97
C ALA A 249 -10.24 -7.16 4.44
N ILE A 250 -9.06 -7.75 4.61
CA ILE A 250 -8.87 -9.12 5.07
C ILE A 250 -8.56 -9.15 6.57
N SER A 251 -9.40 -9.83 7.35
CA SER A 251 -9.31 -9.89 8.82
C SER A 251 -9.12 -8.51 9.48
N PRO A 252 -9.88 -7.47 9.10
CA PRO A 252 -9.67 -6.14 9.68
C PRO A 252 -10.18 -6.09 11.13
N ASP A 253 -9.62 -5.16 11.90
CA ASP A 253 -9.98 -4.88 13.28
C ASP A 253 -10.47 -3.44 13.45
N PHE A 254 -11.50 -3.02 12.70
CA PHE A 254 -12.02 -1.63 12.74
C PHE A 254 -12.57 -1.20 14.11
N HIS A 255 -12.81 -2.14 15.02
CA HIS A 255 -13.15 -1.87 16.42
C HIS A 255 -12.05 -2.35 17.39
N GLY A 256 -10.84 -2.61 16.90
CA GLY A 256 -9.74 -3.19 17.66
C GLY A 256 -10.04 -4.60 18.17
N THR A 257 -9.33 -5.04 19.20
CA THR A 257 -9.48 -6.37 19.80
C THR A 257 -9.53 -6.31 21.33
N VAL A 258 -10.32 -7.20 21.92
CA VAL A 258 -10.34 -7.40 23.38
C VAL A 258 -9.16 -8.23 23.87
N ILE A 259 -8.56 -9.08 23.02
CA ILE A 259 -7.43 -9.96 23.37
C ILE A 259 -6.22 -9.15 23.82
N ARG A 260 -5.99 -7.97 23.23
CA ARG A 260 -4.92 -7.05 23.64
C ARG A 260 -5.00 -6.66 25.11
N THR A 261 -6.19 -6.59 25.69
CA THR A 261 -6.40 -6.28 27.12
C THR A 261 -5.81 -7.35 28.04
N LEU A 262 -5.55 -8.56 27.53
CA LEU A 262 -4.89 -9.64 28.26
C LEU A 262 -3.36 -9.66 28.08
N VAL A 263 -2.87 -9.24 26.92
CA VAL A 263 -1.44 -9.38 26.56
C VAL A 263 -0.63 -8.15 26.97
N CYS A 264 -1.09 -6.95 26.64
CA CYS A 264 -0.27 -5.75 26.84
C CYS A 264 -0.12 -5.29 28.29
N PRO A 265 -1.15 -5.32 29.15
CA PRO A 265 -0.94 -5.00 30.56
C PRO A 265 0.02 -5.96 31.28
N ALA A 266 0.11 -7.21 30.82
CA ALA A 266 0.96 -8.25 31.45
C ALA A 266 2.42 -8.25 30.93
N LEU A 267 2.65 -7.80 29.69
CA LEU A 267 3.96 -7.86 29.01
C LEU A 267 4.39 -6.51 28.40
N SER A 268 3.81 -5.39 28.86
CA SER A 268 3.93 -4.05 28.26
C SER A 268 5.36 -3.61 27.96
N LEU A 269 6.28 -3.86 28.89
CA LEU A 269 7.69 -3.46 28.79
C LEU A 269 8.56 -4.41 27.94
N LEU A 270 7.98 -5.49 27.42
CA LEU A 270 8.70 -6.52 26.66
C LEU A 270 8.20 -6.68 25.22
N VAL A 271 6.93 -6.37 24.94
CA VAL A 271 6.34 -6.66 23.61
C VAL A 271 5.36 -5.60 23.09
N CYS A 272 4.98 -4.57 23.86
CA CYS A 272 3.94 -3.64 23.42
C CYS A 272 4.50 -2.37 22.77
N THR A 273 4.03 -2.13 21.55
CA THR A 273 4.38 -1.00 20.71
C THR A 273 3.19 -0.04 20.61
N PRO A 274 3.38 1.18 20.09
CA PRO A 274 2.30 2.14 19.89
C PRO A 274 1.05 1.55 19.22
N SER A 275 1.20 0.88 18.08
CA SER A 275 0.05 0.33 17.35
C SER A 275 -0.62 -0.83 18.08
N LEU A 276 0.12 -1.64 18.84
CA LEU A 276 -0.49 -2.69 19.68
C LEU A 276 -1.36 -2.08 20.77
N TRP A 277 -0.92 -0.98 21.39
CA TRP A 277 -1.76 -0.26 22.33
C TRP A 277 -3.01 0.29 21.66
N GLN A 278 -2.88 0.90 20.48
CA GLN A 278 -3.97 1.54 19.74
C GLN A 278 -5.02 0.55 19.23
N GLN A 279 -4.65 -0.68 18.86
CA GLN A 279 -5.57 -1.75 18.42
C GLN A 279 -6.45 -2.33 19.54
N GLY A 280 -6.45 -1.74 20.75
CA GLY A 280 -7.34 -2.14 21.82
C GLY A 280 -8.78 -1.70 21.58
N TYR A 281 -9.75 -2.55 21.94
CA TYR A 281 -11.16 -2.32 21.62
C TYR A 281 -11.73 -0.94 22.05
N ASN A 282 -11.30 -0.43 23.20
CA ASN A 282 -11.78 0.85 23.77
C ASN A 282 -10.66 1.88 23.92
N THR A 283 -9.73 1.94 22.97
CA THR A 283 -8.64 2.93 22.96
C THR A 283 -9.14 4.28 22.48
N SER A 284 -8.36 5.33 22.77
CA SER A 284 -8.61 6.66 22.24
C SER A 284 -8.50 6.64 20.73
N PHE A 285 -7.52 5.92 20.17
CA PHE A 285 -7.39 5.74 18.73
C PHE A 285 -8.65 5.15 18.08
N ILE A 286 -9.15 4.01 18.57
CA ILE A 286 -10.34 3.36 17.99
C ILE A 286 -11.59 4.23 18.16
N ARG A 287 -11.78 4.86 19.33
CA ARG A 287 -12.90 5.80 19.53
C ARG A 287 -12.85 6.96 18.54
N THR A 288 -11.67 7.56 18.36
CA THR A 288 -11.46 8.66 17.43
C THR A 288 -11.69 8.23 15.99
N LEU A 289 -11.18 7.06 15.59
CA LEU A 289 -11.42 6.51 14.25
C LEU A 289 -12.91 6.32 13.99
N ARG A 290 -13.63 5.70 14.93
CA ARG A 290 -15.04 5.33 14.75
C ARG A 290 -16.02 6.50 14.88
N ALA A 291 -15.66 7.56 15.61
CA ALA A 291 -16.52 8.74 15.78
C ALA A 291 -16.88 9.41 14.44
N ASN A 292 -17.99 10.16 14.41
CA ASN A 292 -18.43 10.94 13.25
C ASN A 292 -18.52 10.07 11.97
N ASP A 293 -19.25 8.94 12.08
CA ASP A 293 -19.46 7.97 11.01
C ASP A 293 -18.18 7.32 10.45
N GLY A 294 -17.08 7.34 11.21
CA GLY A 294 -15.84 6.67 10.82
C GLY A 294 -15.90 5.14 10.99
N ASP A 295 -16.93 4.63 11.68
CA ASP A 295 -17.33 3.23 11.68
C ASP A 295 -18.25 2.84 10.50
N SER A 296 -18.40 3.73 9.53
CA SER A 296 -19.01 3.44 8.24
C SER A 296 -17.99 3.57 7.11
N ALA A 297 -18.17 2.79 6.05
CA ALA A 297 -17.31 2.83 4.87
C ALA A 297 -17.27 4.22 4.22
N TYR A 298 -16.11 4.58 3.66
CA TYR A 298 -15.91 5.83 2.91
C TYR A 298 -15.92 5.62 1.38
N VAL A 299 -15.71 4.39 0.93
CA VAL A 299 -15.65 3.92 -0.46
C VAL A 299 -16.25 2.51 -0.51
N PRO A 300 -16.59 1.95 -1.68
CA PRO A 300 -16.98 0.54 -1.80
C PRO A 300 -16.04 -0.36 -0.99
N THR A 301 -16.59 -1.14 -0.06
CA THR A 301 -15.77 -1.91 0.89
C THR A 301 -16.21 -3.37 0.96
N THR A 302 -15.27 -4.28 0.73
CA THR A 302 -15.45 -5.73 0.87
C THR A 302 -14.68 -6.22 2.09
N ILE A 303 -15.36 -6.83 3.06
CA ILE A 303 -14.78 -7.22 4.35
C ILE A 303 -14.87 -8.73 4.49
N ILE A 304 -13.74 -9.41 4.67
CA ILE A 304 -13.69 -10.87 4.85
C ILE A 304 -13.02 -11.21 6.18
N TYR A 305 -13.66 -12.02 7.02
CA TYR A 305 -13.15 -12.38 8.35
C TYR A 305 -13.66 -13.73 8.85
N SER A 306 -13.01 -14.25 9.90
CA SER A 306 -13.20 -15.60 10.43
C SER A 306 -13.53 -15.59 11.93
N THR A 307 -14.49 -16.44 12.36
CA THR A 307 -14.81 -16.66 13.77
C THR A 307 -13.58 -17.06 14.60
N VAL A 308 -12.70 -17.87 14.03
CA VAL A 308 -11.57 -18.49 14.76
C VAL A 308 -10.29 -17.65 14.74
N ASP A 309 -10.38 -16.39 14.29
CA ASP A 309 -9.30 -15.41 14.35
C ASP A 309 -8.73 -15.32 15.78
N GLU A 310 -7.48 -15.69 15.95
CA GLU A 310 -6.81 -15.82 17.24
C GLU A 310 -6.18 -14.52 17.74
N ILE A 311 -6.19 -13.46 16.92
CA ILE A 311 -5.61 -12.15 17.21
C ILE A 311 -6.70 -11.12 17.50
N VAL A 312 -7.74 -11.11 16.66
CA VAL A 312 -8.84 -10.15 16.72
C VAL A 312 -10.08 -10.85 17.25
N GLN A 313 -10.59 -10.37 18.39
CA GLN A 313 -11.88 -10.78 18.90
C GLN A 313 -12.66 -9.59 19.46
N PRO A 314 -14.00 -9.58 19.34
CA PRO A 314 -14.81 -10.59 18.65
C PRO A 314 -14.68 -10.53 17.12
N GLN A 315 -14.67 -11.68 16.44
CA GLN A 315 -14.79 -11.79 14.97
C GLN A 315 -15.98 -12.66 14.55
N SER A 316 -17.06 -12.58 15.31
CA SER A 316 -18.34 -13.20 14.96
C SER A 316 -19.52 -12.43 15.55
N GLY A 317 -20.70 -12.63 14.97
CA GLY A 317 -21.93 -12.01 15.43
C GLY A 317 -22.01 -10.50 15.14
N PRO A 318 -23.01 -9.81 15.70
CA PRO A 318 -23.33 -8.42 15.35
C PRO A 318 -22.30 -7.39 15.88
N PHE A 319 -21.35 -7.82 16.69
CA PHE A 319 -20.32 -6.98 17.29
C PHE A 319 -18.91 -7.30 16.78
N ALA A 320 -18.79 -8.12 15.71
CA ALA A 320 -17.50 -8.45 15.13
C ALA A 320 -16.72 -7.17 14.79
N SER A 321 -15.43 -7.16 15.14
CA SER A 321 -14.56 -5.99 14.99
C SER A 321 -14.40 -5.57 13.54
N ALA A 322 -14.46 -6.53 12.62
CA ALA A 322 -14.39 -6.30 11.18
C ALA A 322 -15.58 -5.53 10.59
N LEU A 323 -16.67 -5.29 11.32
CA LEU A 323 -17.88 -4.69 10.73
C LEU A 323 -17.73 -3.17 10.52
N LEU A 324 -18.08 -2.71 9.31
CA LEU A 324 -18.39 -1.32 9.00
C LEU A 324 -19.84 -1.19 8.55
N SER A 325 -20.45 -0.06 8.90
CA SER A 325 -21.77 0.34 8.40
C SER A 325 -21.67 1.03 7.03
N ASP A 326 -22.81 1.37 6.42
CA ASP A 326 -22.87 2.06 5.14
C ASP A 326 -23.81 3.28 5.16
N VAL A 327 -23.60 4.21 6.11
CA VAL A 327 -24.43 5.43 6.17
C VAL A 327 -24.25 6.35 4.95
N ARG A 328 -23.21 6.12 4.15
CA ARG A 328 -22.87 6.92 2.96
C ARG A 328 -23.44 6.33 1.66
N GLY A 329 -24.00 5.12 1.69
CA GLY A 329 -24.51 4.42 0.52
C GLY A 329 -23.42 4.14 -0.53
N VAL A 330 -22.19 3.88 -0.08
CA VAL A 330 -21.04 3.57 -0.96
C VAL A 330 -20.98 2.09 -1.32
N GLY A 331 -21.76 1.24 -0.63
CA GLY A 331 -21.76 -0.20 -0.78
C GLY A 331 -20.77 -0.88 0.18
N VAL A 332 -21.29 -1.82 0.97
CA VAL A 332 -20.48 -2.66 1.85
C VAL A 332 -20.91 -4.11 1.72
N THR A 333 -19.96 -4.99 1.39
CA THR A 333 -20.15 -6.44 1.44
C THR A 333 -19.33 -7.01 2.59
N THR A 334 -20.00 -7.81 3.42
CA THR A 334 -19.39 -8.44 4.58
C THR A 334 -19.51 -9.95 4.46
N ALA A 335 -18.37 -10.63 4.33
CA ALA A 335 -18.25 -12.07 4.20
C ALA A 335 -17.62 -12.67 5.47
N HIS A 336 -18.48 -13.11 6.39
CA HIS A 336 -18.07 -13.96 7.49
C HIS A 336 -17.92 -15.41 7.00
N LEU A 337 -16.69 -15.95 7.01
CA LEU A 337 -16.37 -17.25 6.39
C LEU A 337 -17.30 -18.38 6.87
N GLN A 338 -17.49 -18.50 8.19
CA GLN A 338 -18.29 -19.55 8.80
C GLN A 338 -19.80 -19.39 8.57
N THR A 339 -20.26 -18.20 8.14
CA THR A 339 -21.65 -17.98 7.72
C THR A 339 -21.83 -18.23 6.22
N VAL A 340 -20.96 -17.69 5.37
CA VAL A 340 -21.09 -17.83 3.91
C VAL A 340 -20.83 -19.26 3.46
N CYS A 341 -19.81 -19.91 4.03
CA CYS A 341 -19.39 -21.27 3.74
C CYS A 341 -19.75 -22.25 4.88
N ALA A 342 -20.91 -22.06 5.52
CA ALA A 342 -21.34 -22.86 6.66
C ALA A 342 -21.30 -24.38 6.37
N GLY A 343 -20.62 -25.15 7.22
CA GLY A 343 -20.50 -26.61 7.08
C GLY A 343 -19.61 -27.09 5.92
N ARG A 344 -18.87 -26.19 5.27
CA ARG A 344 -17.96 -26.48 4.16
C ARG A 344 -16.51 -26.16 4.53
N VAL A 345 -15.56 -26.70 3.75
CA VAL A 345 -14.12 -26.57 4.05
C VAL A 345 -13.65 -25.11 4.01
N GLY A 346 -14.14 -24.32 3.05
CA GLY A 346 -13.85 -22.87 2.94
C GLY A 346 -14.41 -22.02 4.08
N GLY A 347 -15.27 -22.59 4.94
CA GLY A 347 -15.73 -22.00 6.19
C GLY A 347 -15.12 -22.67 7.43
N GLY A 348 -14.03 -23.42 7.26
CA GLY A 348 -13.34 -24.16 8.31
C GLY A 348 -12.49 -23.30 9.24
N PHE A 349 -11.35 -23.85 9.66
CA PHE A 349 -10.42 -23.19 10.57
C PHE A 349 -9.45 -22.31 9.77
N TYR A 350 -9.77 -21.01 9.67
CA TYR A 350 -8.89 -20.00 9.09
C TYR A 350 -8.51 -19.00 10.19
N THR A 351 -7.23 -18.98 10.56
CA THR A 351 -6.62 -18.05 11.52
C THR A 351 -6.67 -16.61 10.99
N HIS A 352 -6.15 -15.67 11.78
CA HIS A 352 -6.07 -14.26 11.39
C HIS A 352 -5.36 -14.04 10.04
N GLU A 353 -4.18 -14.62 9.87
CA GLU A 353 -3.44 -14.72 8.61
C GLU A 353 -4.05 -15.73 7.65
N GLY A 354 -4.72 -16.77 8.15
CA GLY A 354 -5.27 -17.84 7.33
C GLY A 354 -6.33 -17.37 6.32
N VAL A 355 -7.03 -16.28 6.61
CA VAL A 355 -7.96 -15.67 5.64
C VAL A 355 -7.25 -15.21 4.36
N LEU A 356 -5.94 -14.95 4.38
CA LEU A 356 -5.14 -14.57 3.20
C LEU A 356 -5.03 -15.67 2.14
N TYR A 357 -5.16 -16.95 2.51
CA TYR A 357 -5.19 -18.07 1.56
C TYR A 357 -6.60 -18.66 1.37
N ASN A 358 -7.61 -18.08 1.99
CA ASN A 358 -8.98 -18.58 1.94
C ASN A 358 -9.56 -18.43 0.51
N PRO A 359 -10.19 -19.49 -0.05
CA PRO A 359 -10.71 -19.44 -1.41
C PRO A 359 -11.86 -18.43 -1.60
N LEU A 360 -12.73 -18.24 -0.59
CA LEU A 360 -13.79 -17.24 -0.65
C LEU A 360 -13.21 -15.81 -0.60
N ALA A 361 -12.19 -15.57 0.23
CA ALA A 361 -11.50 -14.28 0.27
C ALA A 361 -10.90 -13.90 -1.09
N TRP A 362 -10.27 -14.86 -1.77
CA TRP A 362 -9.67 -14.66 -3.09
C TRP A 362 -10.70 -14.31 -4.15
N VAL A 363 -11.76 -15.11 -4.25
CA VAL A 363 -12.78 -14.89 -5.28
C VAL A 363 -13.55 -13.59 -5.03
N LEU A 364 -13.81 -13.21 -3.77
CA LEU A 364 -14.41 -11.92 -3.46
C LEU A 364 -13.47 -10.74 -3.76
N ALA A 365 -12.16 -10.88 -3.49
CA ALA A 365 -11.19 -9.85 -3.85
C ALA A 365 -11.16 -9.62 -5.36
N LEU A 366 -11.11 -10.70 -6.16
CA LEU A 366 -11.14 -10.63 -7.62
C LEU A 366 -12.45 -10.04 -8.14
N ASP A 367 -13.58 -10.42 -7.54
CA ASP A 367 -14.89 -9.89 -7.92
C ASP A 367 -15.00 -8.39 -7.65
N ALA A 368 -14.53 -7.90 -6.50
CA ALA A 368 -14.46 -6.47 -6.20
C ALA A 368 -13.51 -5.71 -7.15
N ILE A 369 -12.37 -6.30 -7.53
CA ILE A 369 -11.44 -5.67 -8.47
C ILE A 369 -12.05 -5.53 -9.87
N ALA A 370 -12.92 -6.46 -10.26
CA ALA A 370 -13.45 -6.57 -11.62
C ALA A 370 -14.78 -5.83 -11.86
N HIS A 371 -15.44 -5.34 -10.82
CA HIS A 371 -16.78 -4.75 -10.90
C HIS A 371 -16.88 -3.42 -10.17
N ASP A 372 -17.88 -2.61 -10.55
CA ASP A 372 -18.22 -1.41 -9.79
C ASP A 372 -18.88 -1.79 -8.46
N GLY A 373 -18.40 -1.20 -7.37
CA GLY A 373 -18.90 -1.47 -6.02
C GLY A 373 -18.21 -2.68 -5.37
N PRO A 374 -18.54 -2.99 -4.11
CA PRO A 374 -17.90 -4.10 -3.41
C PRO A 374 -18.20 -5.44 -4.09
N ALA A 375 -17.48 -6.48 -3.66
CA ALA A 375 -17.75 -7.84 -4.09
C ALA A 375 -19.22 -8.21 -3.85
N ASP A 376 -19.79 -9.06 -4.69
CA ASP A 376 -21.16 -9.51 -4.55
C ASP A 376 -21.21 -11.02 -4.44
N LEU A 377 -21.76 -11.50 -3.32
CA LEU A 377 -21.89 -12.93 -3.06
C LEU A 377 -22.79 -13.64 -4.07
N ASP A 378 -23.70 -12.92 -4.74
CA ASP A 378 -24.58 -13.49 -5.77
C ASP A 378 -23.85 -13.71 -7.11
N ARG A 379 -22.67 -13.09 -7.31
CA ARG A 379 -21.80 -13.33 -8.48
C ARG A 379 -20.87 -14.54 -8.30
N ILE A 380 -20.82 -15.12 -7.10
CA ILE A 380 -19.85 -16.17 -6.75
C ILE A 380 -20.49 -17.57 -6.82
N ASP A 381 -19.79 -18.53 -7.46
CA ASP A 381 -20.09 -19.97 -7.29
C ASP A 381 -19.70 -20.43 -5.89
N ARG A 382 -20.58 -20.17 -4.92
CA ARG A 382 -20.36 -20.47 -3.51
C ARG A 382 -20.15 -21.95 -3.26
N ASP A 383 -20.83 -22.83 -3.99
CA ASP A 383 -20.69 -24.28 -3.78
C ASP A 383 -19.30 -24.77 -4.19
N GLY A 384 -18.80 -24.34 -5.35
CA GLY A 384 -17.46 -24.66 -5.82
C GLY A 384 -16.37 -24.07 -4.90
N VAL A 385 -16.50 -22.79 -4.57
CA VAL A 385 -15.50 -22.05 -3.78
C VAL A 385 -15.44 -22.53 -2.32
N CYS A 386 -16.60 -22.71 -1.67
CA CYS A 386 -16.64 -23.18 -0.29
C CYS A 386 -16.20 -24.65 -0.15
N GLY A 387 -16.16 -25.42 -1.25
CA GLY A 387 -15.62 -26.79 -1.26
C GLY A 387 -14.09 -26.86 -1.17
N GLN A 388 -13.40 -25.75 -1.35
CA GLN A 388 -11.94 -25.68 -1.38
C GLN A 388 -11.35 -25.30 -0.02
N MET A 389 -10.10 -25.71 0.23
CA MET A 389 -9.35 -25.34 1.44
C MET A 389 -8.43 -24.14 1.20
N VAL A 390 -7.89 -24.02 0.01
CA VAL A 390 -6.93 -22.99 -0.39
C VAL A 390 -7.39 -22.47 -1.75
N ALA A 391 -7.19 -21.18 -2.00
CA ALA A 391 -7.47 -20.58 -3.31
C ALA A 391 -6.72 -21.34 -4.42
N PRO A 392 -7.31 -21.57 -5.60
CA PRO A 392 -6.67 -22.35 -6.69
C PRO A 392 -5.34 -21.80 -7.18
N GLU A 393 -5.10 -20.50 -6.98
CA GLU A 393 -3.88 -19.79 -7.32
C GLU A 393 -2.71 -20.07 -6.38
N LEU A 394 -2.99 -20.70 -5.24
CA LEU A 394 -2.03 -20.94 -4.16
C LEU A 394 -1.76 -22.42 -3.96
N ASP A 395 -0.57 -22.71 -3.45
CA ASP A 395 -0.14 -24.07 -3.12
C ASP A 395 0.11 -24.28 -1.61
N LEU A 396 0.61 -25.46 -1.24
CA LEU A 396 0.91 -25.77 0.15
C LEU A 396 2.02 -24.87 0.74
N SER A 397 2.99 -24.43 -0.08
CA SER A 397 4.05 -23.54 0.38
C SER A 397 3.52 -22.14 0.69
N ASP A 398 2.48 -21.70 -0.03
CA ASP A 398 1.77 -20.45 0.23
C ASP A 398 1.01 -20.48 1.55
N LEU A 399 0.30 -21.57 1.82
CA LEU A 399 -0.36 -21.79 3.11
C LEU A 399 0.68 -21.77 4.24
N LEU A 400 1.72 -22.60 4.14
CA LEU A 400 2.74 -22.71 5.19
C LEU A 400 3.53 -21.41 5.38
N GLY A 401 3.83 -20.69 4.29
CA GLY A 401 4.51 -19.40 4.33
C GLY A 401 3.66 -18.32 4.98
N THR A 402 2.35 -18.31 4.71
CA THR A 402 1.39 -17.40 5.35
C THR A 402 1.28 -17.68 6.87
N GLU A 403 1.18 -18.94 7.29
CA GLU A 403 1.16 -19.30 8.72
C GLU A 403 2.49 -18.96 9.43
N ALA A 404 3.61 -19.09 8.72
CA ALA A 404 4.93 -18.75 9.25
C ALA A 404 5.14 -17.24 9.50
N LEU A 405 4.24 -16.37 9.02
CA LEU A 405 4.30 -14.93 9.25
C LEU A 405 4.24 -14.58 10.75
N LEU A 406 3.59 -15.40 11.59
CA LEU A 406 3.57 -15.21 13.04
C LEU A 406 4.97 -15.24 13.67
N VAL A 407 5.93 -15.98 13.09
CA VAL A 407 7.32 -15.99 13.56
C VAL A 407 7.97 -14.64 13.29
N VAL A 408 7.72 -14.05 12.12
CA VAL A 408 8.19 -12.71 11.76
C VAL A 408 7.59 -11.67 12.70
N ALA A 409 6.28 -11.75 12.97
CA ALA A 409 5.59 -10.87 13.90
C ALA A 409 6.24 -10.88 15.30
N VAL A 410 6.50 -12.07 15.85
CA VAL A 410 7.15 -12.22 17.15
C VAL A 410 8.55 -11.60 17.17
N LEU A 411 9.33 -11.77 16.10
CA LEU A 411 10.67 -11.19 16.00
C LEU A 411 10.62 -9.66 15.91
N GLU A 412 9.77 -9.10 15.06
CA GLU A 412 9.61 -7.63 14.93
C GLU A 412 9.15 -6.99 16.24
N LEU A 413 8.20 -7.63 16.95
CA LEU A 413 7.76 -7.18 18.27
C LEU A 413 8.88 -7.19 19.32
N ALA A 414 9.72 -8.23 19.31
CA ALA A 414 10.84 -8.35 20.24
C ALA A 414 11.97 -7.36 19.94
N LEU A 415 12.18 -7.04 18.66
CA LEU A 415 13.23 -6.12 18.20
C LEU A 415 12.82 -4.64 18.25
N TYR A 416 11.51 -4.35 18.36
CA TYR A 416 11.02 -2.99 18.44
C TYR A 416 11.57 -2.28 19.68
N THR A 417 12.08 -1.05 19.50
CA THR A 417 12.56 -0.24 20.61
C THR A 417 12.36 1.26 20.32
N PRO A 418 11.93 2.06 21.33
CA PRO A 418 11.52 1.63 22.66
C PRO A 418 10.08 1.07 22.68
N HIS A 419 9.83 0.04 23.49
CA HIS A 419 8.46 -0.35 23.84
C HIS A 419 7.74 0.76 24.61
N THR A 420 6.41 0.70 24.61
CA THR A 420 5.55 1.73 25.20
C THR A 420 4.57 1.13 26.20
N ILE A 421 4.13 1.94 27.16
CA ILE A 421 3.21 1.53 28.23
C ILE A 421 1.77 2.04 28.02
N ALA A 422 1.55 2.81 26.96
CA ALA A 422 0.25 3.40 26.62
C ALA A 422 0.20 3.70 25.12
N GLU A 423 -1.00 3.91 24.60
CA GLU A 423 -1.18 4.46 23.25
C GLU A 423 -0.64 5.91 23.17
N PRO A 424 -0.13 6.35 22.01
CA PRO A 424 0.24 7.74 21.78
C PRO A 424 -0.96 8.70 21.89
N PRO A 425 -0.71 10.01 22.07
CA PRO A 425 -1.73 11.03 21.92
C PRO A 425 -2.37 11.03 20.53
N ILE A 426 -3.64 11.43 20.46
CA ILE A 426 -4.32 11.66 19.18
C ILE A 426 -3.73 12.89 18.50
N MET A 427 -3.49 12.80 17.19
CA MET A 427 -2.98 13.92 16.39
C MET A 427 -3.98 15.08 16.37
N ASP A 428 -3.47 16.31 16.28
CA ASP A 428 -4.29 17.52 16.38
C ASP A 428 -5.43 17.56 15.35
N TYR A 429 -5.19 17.11 14.11
CA TYR A 429 -6.21 17.08 13.06
C TYR A 429 -7.36 16.11 13.34
N ALA A 430 -7.17 15.16 14.27
CA ALA A 430 -8.14 14.13 14.63
C ALA A 430 -8.81 14.38 15.99
N SER A 431 -8.41 15.44 16.69
CA SER A 431 -8.88 15.75 18.05
C SER A 431 -10.14 16.65 18.09
N SER A 432 -10.70 17.01 16.93
CA SER A 432 -11.81 17.96 16.78
C SER A 432 -13.18 17.32 16.55
#